data_AF-A0A6L6CSB2-F1
#
_entry.id   AF-A0A6L6CSB2-F1
#
_cell.length_a   1.000
_cell.length_b   1.000
_cell.length_c   1.000
_cell.angle_alpha   90.00
_cell.angle_beta   90.00
_cell.angle_gamma   90.00
#
_symmetry.space_group_name_H-M   'P 1'
#
loop_
_entity.id
_entity.type
_entity.pdbx_description
1 polymer ?
#
loop_
_entity_poly.entity_id
_entity_poly.type
_entity_poly.pdbx_seq_one_letter_code
_entity_poly.pdbx_strand_id
1 'polypeptide(L)' 'MRDFIKYLSLVLNVISMFAMIVGVLLHSGRGGGLSDMFGGGSGSTALGSAAAERNLNRITTVFALIWLFTVVALGMLLA' A
#
# COMPACT_ATOMS: atom_id res chain seq x y z
N MET A 1 -8.58 -15.71 -25.15
CA MET A 1 -8.61 -14.29 -24.70
C MET A 1 -9.08 -14.16 -23.26
N ARG A 2 -10.22 -14.75 -22.87
CA ARG A 2 -10.71 -14.71 -21.49
C ARG A 2 -9.70 -15.26 -20.47
N ASP A 3 -9.06 -16.38 -20.77
CA ASP A 3 -8.08 -16.99 -19.85
C ASP A 3 -6.83 -16.13 -19.68
N PHE A 4 -6.37 -15.51 -20.76
CA PHE A 4 -5.27 -14.53 -20.70
C PHE A 4 -5.60 -13.37 -19.75
N ILE A 5 -6.81 -12.79 -19.85
CA ILE A 5 -7.25 -11.70 -18.97
C ILE A 5 -7.34 -12.17 -17.51
N LYS A 6 -7.81 -13.41 -17.27
CA LYS A 6 -7.85 -14.00 -15.92
C LYS A 6 -6.45 -14.11 -15.31
N TYR A 7 -5.50 -14.71 -16.03
CA TYR A 7 -4.13 -14.87 -15.53
C TYR A 7 -3.44 -13.53 -15.30
N LEU A 8 -3.64 -12.55 -16.21
CA LEU A 8 -3.10 -11.21 -16.04
C LEU A 8 -3.65 -10.53 -14.77
N SER A 9 -4.96 -10.54 -14.58
CA SER A 9 -5.60 -9.97 -13.39
C SER A 9 -5.16 -10.66 -12.10
N LEU A 10 -4.95 -11.98 -12.13
CA LEU A 10 -4.47 -12.75 -10.98
C LEU A 10 -3.05 -12.34 -10.58
N VAL A 11 -2.15 -12.25 -11.56
CA VAL A 11 -0.76 -11.83 -11.32
C VAL A 11 -0.72 -10.39 -10.77
N LEU A 12 -1.47 -9.46 -11.37
CA LEU A 12 -1.56 -8.09 -10.89
C LEU A 12 -2.13 -8.00 -9.47
N ASN A 13 -3.15 -8.81 -9.17
CA ASN A 13 -3.76 -8.85 -7.84
C ASN A 13 -2.74 -9.30 -6.78
N VAL A 14 -2.06 -10.42 -7.02
CA VAL A 14 -1.07 -10.95 -6.07
C VAL A 14 0.07 -9.95 -5.85
N ILE A 15 0.62 -9.38 -6.93
CA ILE A 15 1.72 -8.40 -6.84
C ILE A 15 1.26 -7.14 -6.07
N SER A 16 0.10 -6.58 -6.40
CA SER A 16 -0.42 -5.38 -5.73
C SER A 16 -0.70 -5.63 -4.24
N MET A 17 -1.11 -6.84 -3.87
CA MET A 17 -1.37 -7.24 -2.50
C MET A 17 -0.07 -7.29 -1.68
N PHE A 18 0.99 -7.93 -2.19
CA PHE A 18 2.30 -7.91 -1.55
C PHE A 18 2.90 -6.50 -1.48
N ALA A 19 2.76 -5.73 -2.57
CA ALA A 19 3.23 -4.34 -2.61
C ALA A 19 2.53 -3.46 -1.58
N MET A 20 1.22 -3.65 -1.35
CA MET A 20 0.51 -2.96 -0.26
C MET A 20 1.00 -3.38 1.12
N ILE A 21 1.22 -4.68 1.38
CA ILE A 21 1.72 -5.14 2.69
C ILE A 21 3.05 -4.45 3.01
N VAL A 22 3.99 -4.49 2.07
CA VAL A 22 5.28 -3.80 2.20
C VAL A 22 5.06 -2.29 2.35
N GLY A 23 4.23 -1.70 1.49
CA GLY A 23 3.92 -0.28 1.51
C GLY A 23 3.38 0.19 2.85
N VAL A 24 2.45 -0.54 3.46
CA VAL A 24 1.86 -0.22 4.77
C VAL A 24 2.89 -0.41 5.90
N LEU A 25 3.68 -1.48 5.88
CA LEU A 25 4.73 -1.69 6.90
C LEU A 25 5.79 -0.57 6.87
N LEU A 26 6.11 -0.04 5.70
CA LEU A 26 7.00 1.11 5.56
C LEU A 26 6.42 2.40 6.16
N HIS A 27 5.09 2.52 6.32
CA HIS A 27 4.48 3.65 7.05
C HIS A 27 4.67 3.53 8.58
N SER A 28 4.87 2.33 9.12
CA SER A 28 4.96 2.10 10.58
C SER A 28 6.31 2.50 11.20
N GLY A 29 7.32 2.83 10.39
CA GLY A 29 8.69 3.11 10.86
C GLY A 29 8.86 4.36 11.74
N ARG A 30 7.80 5.11 12.07
CA ARG A 30 7.91 6.42 12.73
C ARG A 30 6.93 6.73 13.87
N GLY A 31 5.97 5.86 14.18
CA GLY A 31 4.89 6.20 15.12
C GLY A 31 4.38 5.04 15.98
N GLY A 32 5.19 3.99 16.16
CA GLY A 32 4.78 2.77 16.86
C GLY A 32 5.14 2.71 18.35
N GLY A 33 5.79 3.74 18.90
CA GLY A 33 6.23 3.76 20.29
C GLY A 33 5.17 4.32 21.24
N LEU A 34 5.02 3.73 22.44
CA LEU A 34 4.18 4.28 23.51
C LEU A 34 4.51 5.77 23.80
N SER A 35 5.76 6.18 23.63
CA SER A 35 6.21 7.57 23.81
C SER A 35 5.57 8.57 22.85
N ASP A 36 5.28 8.17 21.60
CA ASP A 36 4.61 9.03 20.62
C ASP A 36 3.11 9.17 20.95
N MET A 37 2.52 8.13 21.55
CA MET A 37 1.12 8.14 22.03
C MET A 37 0.93 8.94 23.34
N PHE A 38 2.00 9.13 24.13
CA PHE A 38 2.01 9.93 25.36
C PHE A 38 2.56 11.37 25.18
N GLY A 39 2.62 11.88 23.94
CA GLY A 39 2.96 13.28 23.66
C GLY A 39 4.45 13.59 23.49
N GLY A 40 5.31 12.58 23.35
CA GLY A 40 6.77 12.72 23.21
C GLY A 40 7.27 13.13 21.81
N GLY A 41 6.48 13.86 21.03
CA GLY A 41 6.70 14.01 19.57
C GLY A 41 6.96 15.42 19.06
N SER A 42 7.32 16.40 19.89
CA SER A 42 7.77 17.71 19.39
C SER A 42 9.30 17.78 19.36
N GLY A 43 9.94 17.42 18.22
CA GLY A 43 11.19 18.12 17.91
C GLY A 43 12.33 17.49 17.12
N SER A 44 12.37 16.21 16.70
CA SER A 44 13.69 15.69 16.26
C SER A 44 13.79 14.77 15.04
N THR A 45 12.76 14.55 14.21
CA THR A 45 12.97 13.83 12.92
C THR A 45 12.41 14.52 11.68
N ALA A 46 11.74 15.67 11.79
CA ALA A 46 10.86 16.23 10.74
C ALA A 46 11.54 16.80 9.48
N LEU A 47 12.88 16.89 9.40
CA LEU A 47 13.55 17.66 8.35
C LEU A 47 13.97 16.89 7.08
N GLY A 48 13.82 15.55 7.03
CA GLY A 48 14.30 14.75 5.88
C GLY A 48 13.26 13.89 5.14
N SER A 49 12.12 13.55 5.77
CA SER A 49 11.26 12.45 5.29
C SER A 49 9.83 12.84 4.88
N ALA A 50 9.43 14.11 4.99
CA ALA A 50 8.05 14.51 4.61
C ALA A 50 7.76 14.27 3.12
N ALA A 51 8.75 14.48 2.25
CA ALA A 51 8.63 14.20 0.82
C ALA A 51 8.58 12.70 0.52
N ALA A 52 9.42 11.91 1.21
CA ALA A 52 9.46 10.46 1.07
C ALA A 52 8.15 9.82 1.54
N GLU A 53 7.60 10.27 2.67
CA GLU A 53 6.32 9.82 3.21
C GLU A 53 5.14 10.19 2.31
N ARG A 54 5.14 11.41 1.77
CA ARG A 54 4.12 11.82 0.79
C ARG A 54 4.19 10.99 -0.49
N ASN A 55 5.39 10.60 -0.93
CA ASN A 55 5.56 9.73 -2.09
C ASN A 55 5.13 8.30 -1.79
N LEU A 56 5.48 7.76 -0.62
CA LEU A 56 5.06 6.43 -0.17
C LEU A 56 3.53 6.32 -0.09
N ASN A 57 2.86 7.34 0.46
CA ASN A 57 1.40 7.44 0.47
C ASN A 57 0.80 7.38 -0.94
N ARG A 58 1.36 8.11 -1.91
CA ARG A 58 0.88 8.09 -3.30
C ARG A 58 1.06 6.71 -3.93
N ILE A 59 2.23 6.09 -3.75
CA ILE A 59 2.53 4.76 -4.28
C ILE A 59 1.59 3.71 -3.70
N THR A 60 1.41 3.68 -2.37
CA THR A 60 0.50 2.74 -1.70
C THR A 60 -0.95 2.95 -2.15
N THR A 61 -1.37 4.20 -2.35
CA THR A 61 -2.72 4.51 -2.85
C THR A 61 -2.92 3.96 -4.27
N VAL A 62 -1.93 4.10 -5.15
CA VAL A 62 -1.99 3.52 -6.51
C VAL A 62 -2.09 2.00 -6.45
N PHE A 63 -1.30 1.33 -5.62
CA PHE A 63 -1.40 -0.12 -5.45
C PHE A 63 -2.75 -0.55 -4.86
N ALA A 64 -3.31 0.20 -3.92
CA ALA A 64 -4.63 -0.06 -3.37
C ALA A 64 -5.73 0.00 -4.43
N LEU A 65 -5.68 0.99 -5.33
CA LEU A 65 -6.63 1.10 -6.44
C LEU A 65 -6.48 -0.08 -7.42
N ILE A 66 -5.26 -0.43 -7.81
CA ILE A 66 -4.99 -1.58 -8.70
C ILE A 66 -5.51 -2.88 -8.07
N TRP A 67 -5.24 -3.08 -6.78
CA TRP A 67 -5.73 -4.25 -6.06
C TRP A 67 -7.27 -4.28 -6.04
N LEU A 68 -7.94 -3.17 -5.72
CA LEU A 68 -9.40 -3.07 -5.71
C LEU A 68 -10.01 -3.43 -7.07
N PHE A 69 -9.51 -2.85 -8.17
CA PHE A 69 -10.00 -3.13 -9.51
C PHE A 69 -9.76 -4.59 -9.91
N THR A 70 -8.61 -5.17 -9.57
CA THR A 70 -8.31 -6.56 -9.91
C THR A 70 -9.12 -7.55 -9.08
N VAL A 71 -9.42 -7.27 -7.81
CA VAL A 71 -10.34 -8.10 -6.99
C VAL A 71 -11.73 -8.13 -7.63
N VAL A 72 -12.29 -6.97 -7.98
CA VAL A 72 -13.62 -6.89 -8.60
C VAL A 72 -13.63 -7.60 -9.97
N ALA A 73 -12.60 -7.36 -10.79
CA ALA A 73 -12.48 -8.00 -12.10
C ALA A 73 -12.36 -9.53 -11.99
N LEU A 74 -11.57 -10.04 -11.04
CA LEU A 74 -11.46 -11.48 -10.79
C LEU A 74 -12.77 -12.07 -10.28
N GLY A 75 -13.48 -11.36 -9.39
CA GLY A 75 -14.81 -11.76 -8.92
C GLY A 75 -15.81 -11.92 -10.06
N MET A 76 -15.84 -10.97 -11.00
CA MET A 76 -16.71 -11.03 -12.18
C MET A 76 -16.26 -12.06 -13.22
N LEU A 77 -14.96 -12.33 -13.35
CA LEU A 77 -14.42 -13.29 -14.31
C LEU A 77 -14.54 -14.75 -13.85
N LEU A 78 -14.59 -14.97 -12.53
CA LEU A 78 -14.71 -16.30 -11.92
C LEU A 78 -16.17 -16.70 -11.68
N ALA A 79 -17.07 -15.73 -11.53
CA ALA A 79 -18.52 -15.92 -11.57
C ALA A 79 -19.00 -16.48 -12.92
#